data_AF-A0A2I1RGC9-F1
#
_entry.id   AF-A0A2I1RGC9-F1
#
_cell.length_a   1.000
_cell.length_b   1.000
_cell.length_c   1.000
_cell.angle_alpha   90.00
_cell.angle_beta   90.00
_cell.angle_gamma   90.00
#
_symmetry.space_group_name_H-M   'P 1'
#
loop_
_entity.id
_entity.type
_entity.pdbx_description
1 polymer ?
#
loop_
_entity_poly.entity_id
_entity_poly.type
_entity_poly.pdbx_seq_one_letter_code
_entity_poly.pdbx_strand_id
1 'polypeptide(L)'
;MKVVISDGIEYAYLYFGETLFRADSCNADVRLGDLLIHEGPAFEAQAHAAKVFNADKTYFVLNGTSSSNKIAIGALVAHGDVYCIVPGEVWDGAVLDYFLALQEGINRLPGFEPEVQGVYWEYDENGRKIAYAYVLK
;
A
#
# COMPACT_ATOMS: atom_id res chain seq x y z
N MET A 1 39.78 -11.69 -14.56
CA MET A 1 38.71 -11.78 -13.56
C MET A 1 37.88 -13.01 -13.90
N LYS A 2 37.92 -14.08 -13.09
CA LYS A 2 37.07 -15.27 -13.29
C LYS A 2 35.72 -14.97 -12.63
N VAL A 3 34.67 -14.80 -13.44
CA VAL A 3 33.30 -14.77 -12.93
C VAL A 3 32.92 -16.22 -12.65
N VAL A 4 32.77 -16.55 -11.37
CA VAL A 4 32.23 -17.85 -10.95
C VAL A 4 30.71 -17.66 -10.90
N ILE A 5 30.00 -18.23 -11.87
CA ILE A 5 28.54 -18.33 -11.82
C ILE A 5 28.24 -19.53 -10.93
N SER A 6 27.46 -19.34 -9.88
CA SER A 6 27.06 -20.46 -9.03
C SER A 6 26.03 -21.31 -9.76
N ASP A 7 26.03 -22.63 -9.52
CA ASP A 7 25.11 -23.59 -10.14
C ASP A 7 23.63 -23.16 -9.98
N GLY A 8 23.29 -22.49 -8.88
CA GLY A 8 21.96 -21.94 -8.64
C GLY A 8 21.58 -20.76 -9.55
N ILE A 9 22.55 -19.91 -9.92
CA ILE A 9 22.32 -18.80 -10.86
C ILE A 9 22.13 -19.33 -12.28
N GLU A 10 22.88 -20.37 -12.66
CA GLU A 10 22.71 -21.01 -13.96
C GLU A 10 21.32 -21.65 -14.09
N TYR A 11 20.84 -22.33 -13.04
CA TYR A 11 19.48 -22.87 -13.02
C TYR A 11 18.42 -21.78 -13.17
N ALA A 12 18.53 -20.69 -12.41
CA ALA A 12 17.60 -19.56 -12.52
C ALA A 12 17.63 -18.92 -13.93
N TYR A 13 18.81 -18.78 -14.52
CA TYR A 13 18.98 -18.24 -15.87
C TYR A 13 18.31 -19.12 -16.93
N LEU A 14 18.54 -20.44 -16.87
CA LEU A 14 17.93 -21.39 -17.80
C LEU A 14 16.41 -21.51 -17.61
N TYR A 15 15.93 -21.36 -16.37
CA TYR A 15 14.50 -21.44 -16.05
C TYR A 15 13.72 -20.21 -16.51
N PHE A 16 14.18 -19.00 -16.13
CA PHE A 16 13.48 -17.75 -16.44
C PHE A 16 13.80 -17.20 -17.83
N GLY A 17 14.95 -17.59 -18.40
CA GLY A 17 15.38 -17.20 -19.75
C GLY A 17 16.07 -15.83 -19.82
N GLU A 18 16.90 -15.65 -20.85
CA GLU A 18 17.78 -14.49 -21.05
C GLU A 18 17.03 -13.14 -21.08
N THR A 19 15.85 -13.10 -21.71
CA THR A 19 15.09 -11.87 -21.89
C THR A 19 14.70 -11.21 -20.57
N LEU A 20 14.35 -11.99 -19.55
CA LEU A 20 13.98 -11.45 -18.24
C LEU A 20 15.16 -10.70 -17.62
N PHE A 21 16.34 -11.32 -17.60
CA PHE A 21 17.54 -10.71 -17.01
C PHE A 21 18.05 -9.52 -17.81
N ARG A 22 17.88 -9.51 -19.14
CA ARG A 22 18.21 -8.34 -19.97
C ARG A 22 17.26 -7.16 -19.78
N ALA A 23 16.01 -7.44 -19.41
CA ALA A 23 15.00 -6.41 -19.15
C ALA A 23 15.09 -5.85 -17.71
N ASP A 24 15.80 -6.53 -16.81
CA ASP A 24 16.06 -6.05 -15.46
C ASP A 24 17.08 -4.90 -15.48
N SER A 25 16.54 -3.69 -15.63
CA SER A 25 17.30 -2.44 -15.75
C SER A 25 16.93 -1.47 -14.64
N CYS A 26 17.87 -0.60 -14.28
CA CYS A 26 17.70 0.38 -13.22
C CYS A 26 17.70 1.82 -13.78
N ASN A 27 17.61 2.79 -12.88
CA ASN A 27 17.66 4.23 -13.18
C ASN A 27 18.89 4.67 -14.00
N ALA A 28 19.96 3.87 -14.07
CA ALA A 28 21.11 4.14 -14.92
C ALA A 28 20.79 4.09 -16.42
N ASP A 29 19.73 3.38 -16.83
CA ASP A 29 19.27 3.37 -18.22
C ASP A 29 18.32 4.53 -18.49
N VAL A 30 18.91 5.71 -18.69
CA VAL A 30 18.21 6.97 -18.97
C VAL A 30 17.27 6.92 -20.18
N ARG A 31 17.42 5.92 -21.07
CA ARG A 31 16.56 5.76 -22.25
C ARG A 31 15.12 5.38 -21.85
N LEU A 32 14.95 4.74 -20.69
CA LEU A 32 13.64 4.34 -20.17
C LEU A 32 12.97 5.47 -19.35
N GLY A 33 13.68 6.57 -19.12
CA GLY A 33 13.21 7.68 -18.29
C GLY A 33 13.31 7.38 -16.80
N ASP A 34 12.49 8.07 -16.02
CA ASP A 34 12.49 7.95 -14.56
C ASP A 34 11.06 7.76 -14.03
N LEU A 35 10.83 6.64 -13.34
CA LEU A 35 9.53 6.29 -12.77
C LEU A 35 9.16 7.15 -11.55
N LEU A 36 10.14 7.60 -10.77
CA LEU A 36 9.94 8.33 -9.52
C LEU A 36 9.58 9.79 -9.75
N ILE A 37 10.30 10.46 -10.65
CA ILE A 37 10.00 11.86 -11.00
C ILE A 37 9.10 12.02 -12.22
N HIS A 38 8.70 10.89 -12.82
CA HIS A 38 7.77 10.82 -13.94
C HIS A 38 8.28 11.58 -15.18
N GLU A 39 9.38 11.09 -15.75
CA GLU A 39 9.99 11.64 -16.97
C GLU A 39 10.20 10.59 -18.07
N GLY A 40 10.22 11.04 -19.32
CA GLY A 40 10.48 10.20 -20.48
C GLY A 40 9.41 9.12 -20.73
N PRO A 41 9.79 7.94 -21.25
CA PRO A 41 8.85 6.85 -21.54
C PRO A 41 7.99 6.40 -20.36
N ALA A 42 8.51 6.49 -19.14
CA ALA A 42 7.76 6.20 -17.91
C ALA A 42 6.52 7.11 -17.76
N PHE A 43 6.67 8.41 -18.02
CA PHE A 43 5.56 9.37 -17.99
C PHE A 43 4.59 9.17 -19.14
N GLU A 44 5.10 8.92 -20.35
CA GLU A 44 4.25 8.68 -21.52
C GLU A 44 3.33 7.47 -21.32
N ALA A 45 3.85 6.41 -20.71
CA ALA A 45 3.07 5.22 -20.35
C ALA A 45 1.97 5.53 -19.33
N GLN A 46 2.28 6.33 -18.30
CA GLN A 46 1.30 6.78 -17.31
C GLN A 46 0.23 7.68 -17.93
N ALA A 47 0.62 8.63 -18.80
CA ALA A 47 -0.30 9.52 -19.50
C ALA A 47 -1.20 8.75 -20.48
N HIS A 48 -0.67 7.70 -21.12
CA HIS A 48 -1.47 6.80 -21.94
C HIS A 48 -2.49 6.02 -21.10
N ALA A 49 -2.05 5.45 -19.97
CA ALA A 49 -2.95 4.74 -19.05
C ALA A 49 -4.07 5.65 -18.53
N ALA A 50 -3.78 6.90 -18.19
CA ALA A 50 -4.79 7.89 -17.78
C ALA A 50 -5.89 8.08 -18.84
N LYS A 51 -5.51 8.15 -20.12
CA LYS A 51 -6.47 8.23 -21.24
C LYS A 51 -7.31 6.96 -21.36
N VAL A 52 -6.69 5.79 -21.26
CA VAL A 52 -7.39 4.48 -21.38
C VAL A 52 -8.39 4.28 -20.25
N PHE A 53 -8.02 4.61 -19.02
CA PHE A 53 -8.87 4.45 -17.84
C PHE A 53 -9.77 5.66 -17.56
N ASN A 54 -9.77 6.67 -18.43
CA ASN A 54 -10.54 7.90 -18.28
C ASN A 54 -10.31 8.58 -16.91
N ALA A 55 -9.05 8.72 -16.52
CA ALA A 55 -8.63 9.40 -15.31
C ALA A 55 -7.84 10.68 -15.66
N ASP A 56 -7.88 11.69 -14.79
CA ASP A 56 -7.07 12.91 -14.98
C ASP A 56 -5.57 12.62 -14.92
N LYS A 57 -5.17 11.69 -14.04
CA LYS A 57 -3.79 11.20 -13.88
C LYS A 57 -3.78 9.73 -13.50
N THR A 58 -2.69 9.04 -13.81
CA THR A 58 -2.45 7.66 -13.40
C THR A 58 -1.01 7.52 -12.94
N TYR A 59 -0.79 6.85 -11.80
CA TYR A 59 0.53 6.57 -11.25
C TYR A 59 0.75 5.06 -11.23
N PHE A 60 1.95 4.62 -11.62
CA PHE A 60 2.31 3.21 -11.57
C PHE A 60 2.91 2.85 -10.21
N VAL A 61 2.27 1.91 -9.51
CA VAL A 61 2.72 1.40 -8.20
C VAL A 61 3.06 -0.07 -8.36
N LEU A 62 4.33 -0.42 -8.11
CA LEU A 62 4.87 -1.76 -8.37
C LEU A 62 4.76 -2.70 -7.16
N ASN A 63 4.21 -2.24 -6.04
CA ASN A 63 4.09 -3.01 -4.80
C ASN A 63 2.61 -3.30 -4.42
N GLY A 64 1.79 -3.53 -5.45
CA GLY A 64 0.38 -3.88 -5.31
C GLY A 64 -0.52 -2.74 -4.81
N THR A 65 -1.82 -3.03 -4.77
CA THR A 65 -2.87 -2.07 -4.37
C THR A 65 -2.78 -1.65 -2.91
N SER A 66 -2.27 -2.50 -2.03
CA SER A 66 -2.01 -2.15 -0.62
C SER A 66 -1.07 -0.95 -0.48
N SER A 67 -0.05 -0.86 -1.33
CA SER A 67 0.85 0.29 -1.35
C SER A 67 0.19 1.51 -1.99
N SER A 68 -0.61 1.32 -3.04
CA SER A 68 -1.38 2.40 -3.65
C SER A 68 -2.33 3.08 -2.66
N ASN A 69 -3.01 2.30 -1.81
CA ASN A 69 -3.89 2.83 -0.77
C ASN A 69 -3.11 3.67 0.25
N LYS A 70 -1.94 3.20 0.68
CA LYS A 70 -1.07 3.95 1.60
C LYS A 70 -0.59 5.27 0.99
N ILE A 71 -0.21 5.27 -0.30
CA ILE A 71 0.18 6.48 -1.02
C ILE A 71 -0.99 7.46 -1.09
N ALA A 72 -2.18 7.00 -1.48
CA ALA A 72 -3.36 7.85 -1.62
C ALA A 72 -3.79 8.47 -0.28
N ILE A 73 -3.87 7.66 0.78
CA ILE A 73 -4.25 8.13 2.12
C ILE A 73 -3.18 9.06 2.69
N GLY A 74 -1.90 8.67 2.62
CA GLY A 74 -0.80 9.48 3.15
C GLY A 74 -0.64 10.83 2.43
N ALA A 75 -1.16 10.97 1.21
CA ALA A 75 -1.18 12.23 0.48
C ALA A 75 -2.40 13.12 0.80
N LEU A 76 -3.51 12.54 1.28
CA LEU A 76 -4.79 13.23 1.44
C LEU A 76 -5.20 13.49 2.90
N VAL A 77 -4.83 12.60 3.82
CA VAL A 77 -5.34 12.59 5.20
C VAL A 77 -4.25 13.06 6.16
N ALA A 78 -4.52 14.12 6.90
CA ALA A 78 -3.66 14.63 7.97
C ALA A 78 -4.10 14.12 9.35
N HIS A 79 -3.23 14.33 10.35
CA HIS A 79 -3.55 13.96 11.73
C HIS A 79 -4.78 14.74 12.25
N GLY A 80 -5.84 14.00 12.61
CA GLY A 80 -7.11 14.56 13.10
C GLY A 80 -8.21 14.65 12.04
N ASP A 81 -7.92 14.30 10.78
CA ASP A 81 -8.94 14.19 9.73
C ASP A 81 -9.80 12.94 9.94
N VAL A 82 -11.09 13.05 9.59
CA VAL A 82 -12.06 11.94 9.59
C VAL A 82 -12.46 11.65 8.16
N TYR A 83 -12.30 10.41 7.71
CA TYR A 83 -12.64 10.00 6.34
C TYR A 83 -13.43 8.69 6.32
N CYS A 84 -14.23 8.53 5.28
CA CYS A 84 -15.11 7.38 5.09
C CYS A 84 -14.37 6.26 4.34
N ILE A 85 -14.45 5.01 4.81
CA ILE A 85 -13.73 3.88 4.21
C ILE A 85 -14.54 3.28 3.05
N VAL A 86 -15.88 3.36 3.10
CA VAL A 86 -16.78 2.91 2.02
C VAL A 86 -17.95 3.90 1.81
N PRO A 87 -18.31 4.27 0.57
CA PRO A 87 -19.49 5.12 0.35
C PRO A 87 -20.77 4.52 0.96
N GLY A 88 -21.43 5.26 1.85
CA GLY A 88 -22.64 4.81 2.54
C GLY A 88 -22.40 4.00 3.82
N GLU A 89 -21.17 3.96 4.32
CA GLU A 89 -20.84 3.27 5.57
C GLU A 89 -21.43 4.01 6.77
N VAL A 90 -22.49 3.43 7.34
CA VAL A 90 -22.99 3.78 8.67
C VAL A 90 -22.36 2.78 9.63
N TRP A 91 -21.56 3.28 10.57
CA TRP A 91 -20.87 2.44 11.56
C TRP A 91 -21.87 2.03 12.64
N ASP A 92 -22.66 0.98 12.36
CA ASP A 92 -23.65 0.39 13.27
C ASP A 92 -23.69 -1.15 13.12
N GLY A 93 -24.28 -1.84 14.09
CA GLY A 93 -24.48 -3.29 14.10
C GLY A 93 -23.18 -4.07 13.90
N ALA A 94 -23.11 -4.86 12.81
CA ALA A 94 -22.01 -5.78 12.56
C ALA A 94 -20.62 -5.11 12.47
N VAL A 95 -20.54 -3.85 12.01
CA VAL A 95 -19.28 -3.11 11.93
C VAL A 95 -18.80 -2.69 13.32
N LEU A 96 -19.72 -2.23 14.18
CA LEU A 96 -19.42 -1.94 15.59
C LEU A 96 -19.00 -3.22 16.32
N ASP A 97 -19.72 -4.33 16.10
CA ASP A 97 -19.39 -5.64 16.69
C ASP A 97 -18.00 -6.12 16.28
N TYR A 98 -17.62 -5.91 15.00
CA TYR A 98 -16.27 -6.21 14.52
C TYR A 98 -15.19 -5.40 15.25
N PHE A 99 -15.37 -4.09 15.40
CA PHE A 99 -14.40 -3.25 16.12
C PHE A 99 -14.34 -3.56 17.62
N LEU A 100 -15.47 -3.88 18.26
CA LEU A 100 -15.50 -4.32 19.66
C LEU A 100 -14.81 -5.68 19.83
N ALA A 101 -15.03 -6.63 18.91
CA ALA A 101 -14.35 -7.92 18.90
C ALA A 101 -12.83 -7.75 18.69
N LEU A 102 -12.43 -6.82 17.83
CA LEU A 102 -11.04 -6.49 17.59
C LEU A 102 -10.38 -5.87 18.82
N GLN A 103 -11.04 -4.91 19.48
CA GLN A 103 -10.59 -4.32 20.73
C GLN A 103 -10.38 -5.39 21.81
N GLU A 104 -11.32 -6.33 21.95
CA GLU A 104 -11.20 -7.43 22.90
C GLU A 104 -10.04 -8.38 22.51
N GLY A 105 -9.84 -8.65 21.22
CA GLY A 105 -8.70 -9.42 20.70
C GLY A 105 -7.36 -8.79 21.09
N ILE A 106 -7.21 -7.48 20.90
CA ILE A 106 -6.01 -6.71 21.27
C ILE A 106 -5.76 -6.76 22.78
N ASN A 107 -6.80 -6.60 23.60
CA ASN A 107 -6.65 -6.66 25.06
C ASN A 107 -6.22 -8.05 25.55
N ARG A 108 -6.59 -9.12 24.84
CA ARG A 108 -6.16 -10.50 25.16
C ARG A 108 -4.78 -10.84 24.60
N LEU A 109 -4.38 -10.23 23.50
CA LEU A 109 -3.11 -10.46 22.82
C LEU A 109 -2.38 -9.12 22.63
N PRO A 110 -1.78 -8.56 23.70
CA PRO A 110 -1.02 -7.33 23.62
C PRO A 110 0.17 -7.50 22.65
N GLY A 111 0.35 -6.57 21.70
CA GLY A 111 1.39 -6.66 20.67
C GLY A 111 0.92 -7.19 19.30
N PHE A 112 -0.35 -7.55 19.15
CA PHE A 112 -0.95 -7.95 17.86
C PHE A 112 -1.95 -6.91 17.35
N GLU A 113 -1.68 -5.63 17.57
CA GLU A 113 -2.56 -4.53 17.18
C GLU A 113 -2.52 -4.29 15.66
N PRO A 114 -3.61 -4.51 14.91
CA PRO A 114 -3.69 -4.03 13.55
C PRO A 114 -3.82 -2.50 13.56
N GLU A 115 -3.09 -1.86 12.65
CA GLU A 115 -3.25 -0.45 12.39
C GLU A 115 -4.58 -0.21 11.66
N VAL A 116 -5.58 0.28 12.39
CA VAL A 116 -6.88 0.66 11.85
C VAL A 116 -6.93 2.19 11.76
N GLN A 117 -6.94 2.70 10.53
CA GLN A 117 -6.96 4.13 10.28
C GLN A 117 -8.32 4.74 10.67
N GLY A 118 -8.31 5.91 11.33
CA GLY A 118 -9.51 6.55 11.87
C GLY A 118 -9.99 6.02 13.23
N VAL A 119 -9.30 5.00 13.77
CA VAL A 119 -9.51 4.50 15.14
C VAL A 119 -8.34 4.93 16.02
N TYR A 120 -8.64 5.60 17.12
CA TYR A 120 -7.70 6.05 18.12
C TYR A 120 -7.74 5.10 19.31
N TRP A 121 -6.57 4.72 19.83
CA TRP A 121 -6.46 3.84 20.98
C TRP A 121 -6.12 4.65 22.23
N GLU A 122 -6.98 4.59 23.23
CA GLU A 122 -6.67 5.13 24.56
C GLU A 122 -6.71 4.01 25.61
N TYR A 123 -6.10 4.26 26.76
CA TYR A 123 -6.15 3.34 27.89
C TYR A 123 -7.21 3.79 28.87
N ASP A 124 -8.06 2.88 29.31
CA ASP A 124 -9.00 3.12 30.41
C ASP A 124 -8.27 3.12 31.78
N GLU A 125 -9.01 3.51 32.83
CA GLU A 125 -8.51 3.51 34.21
C GLU A 125 -8.06 2.12 34.70
N ASN A 126 -8.44 1.04 34.02
CA ASN A 126 -8.09 -0.35 34.32
C ASN A 126 -6.94 -0.88 33.45
N GLY A 127 -6.33 -0.04 32.62
CA GLY A 127 -5.23 -0.42 31.72
C GLY A 127 -5.65 -1.21 30.47
N ARG A 128 -6.95 -1.28 30.16
CA ARG A 128 -7.46 -1.84 28.91
C ARG A 128 -7.37 -0.82 27.79
N LYS A 129 -7.02 -1.26 26.59
CA LYS A 129 -7.10 -0.45 25.37
C LYS A 129 -8.54 -0.33 24.90
N ILE A 130 -9.00 0.89 24.67
CA ILE A 130 -10.33 1.23 24.15
C ILE A 130 -10.15 1.92 22.79
N ALA A 131 -10.96 1.51 21.82
CA ALA A 131 -11.03 2.07 20.48
C ALA A 131 -12.03 3.25 20.46
N TYR A 132 -11.58 4.40 19.98
CA TYR A 132 -12.40 5.58 19.73
C TYR A 132 -12.42 5.89 18.23
N ALA A 133 -13.59 6.22 17.70
CA ALA A 133 -13.75 6.68 16.33
C ALA A 133 -14.80 7.79 16.27
N TYR A 134 -14.62 8.75 15.37
CA TYR A 134 -15.58 9.81 15.13
C TYR A 134 -16.63 9.34 14.12
N VAL A 135 -17.90 9.27 14.55
CA VAL A 135 -19.02 8.92 13.68
C VAL A 135 -19.89 10.16 13.48
N LEU A 136 -20.17 10.51 12.23
CA LEU A 136 -21.15 11.56 11.91
C LEU A 136 -22.56 11.02 12.22
N LYS A 137 -23.34 11.79 12.99
CA LYS A 137 -24.73 11.48 13.35
C LYS A 137 -25.70 11.74 12.21
#